data_AF-A0A939ISJ3-F1
#
_entry.id   AF-A0A939ISJ3-F1
#
_cell.length_a   1.000
_cell.length_b   1.000
_cell.length_c   1.000
_cell.angle_alpha   90.00
_cell.angle_beta   90.00
_cell.angle_gamma   90.00
#
_symmetry.space_group_name_H-M   'P 1'
#
loop_
_entity.id
_entity.type
_entity.pdbx_description
1 polymer ?
#
loop_
_entity_poly.entity_id
_entity_poly.type
_entity_poly.pdbx_seq_one_letter_code
_entity_poly.pdbx_strand_id
1 'polypeptide(L)'
;MSRYVAQLFNRGEAVSARYAELAKVTPLLGLLRTEDDEPRFWLHASQALQRLLLVGCKEGLAADYLNQPIQVAGVRDKLQQLINQGTQQILVRIGAVNPNMPATPRRGLKRLIHWLT
;
A
#
# COMPACT_ATOMS: atom_id res chain seq x y z
N MET A 1 16.00 37.49 -11.20
CA MET A 1 14.84 36.89 -11.89
C MET A 1 15.14 35.42 -12.16
N SER A 2 14.61 34.49 -11.37
CA SER A 2 14.77 33.04 -11.63
C SER A 2 13.45 32.45 -12.12
N ARG A 3 13.46 31.93 -13.34
CA ARG A 3 12.32 31.31 -14.01
C ARG A 3 12.47 29.79 -13.84
N TYR A 4 11.70 29.19 -12.93
CA TYR A 4 11.62 27.74 -12.81
C TYR A 4 10.58 27.20 -13.79
N VAL A 5 11.01 26.31 -14.69
CA VAL A 5 10.13 25.49 -15.52
C VAL A 5 9.99 24.14 -14.82
N ALA A 6 8.87 23.89 -14.16
CA ALA A 6 8.52 22.56 -13.69
C ALA A 6 7.81 21.83 -14.84
N GLN A 7 8.49 20.89 -15.49
CA GLN A 7 7.80 19.89 -16.31
C GLN A 7 7.00 19.01 -15.35
N LEU A 8 5.68 19.19 -15.31
CA LEU A 8 4.77 18.20 -14.74
C LEU A 8 4.83 16.96 -15.64
N PHE A 9 5.77 16.07 -15.36
CA PHE A 9 5.75 14.72 -15.92
C PHE A 9 4.48 14.01 -15.43
N ASN A 10 3.55 13.77 -16.36
CA ASN A 10 2.37 12.95 -16.14
C ASN A 10 2.77 11.46 -15.93
N ARG A 11 3.40 11.15 -14.80
CA ARG A 11 3.74 9.78 -14.39
C ARG A 11 2.51 8.97 -13.95
N GLY A 12 1.35 9.60 -13.75
CA GLY A 12 0.16 8.92 -13.21
C GLY A 12 -0.33 7.79 -14.10
N GLU A 13 -0.36 8.02 -15.41
CA GLU A 13 -0.92 7.06 -16.38
C GLU A 13 0.00 5.84 -16.60
N ALA A 14 1.30 6.07 -16.79
CA ALA A 14 2.29 5.00 -16.93
C ALA A 14 2.46 4.16 -15.65
N VAL A 15 2.40 4.81 -14.47
CA VAL A 15 2.45 4.13 -13.18
C VAL A 15 1.17 3.32 -12.94
N SER A 16 0.01 3.87 -13.28
CA SER A 16 -1.29 3.17 -13.21
C SER A 16 -1.33 1.96 -14.13
N ALA A 17 -0.91 2.10 -15.39
CA ALA A 17 -0.83 1.00 -16.35
C ALA A 17 0.07 -0.12 -15.83
N ARG A 18 1.24 0.22 -15.25
CA ARG A 18 2.14 -0.78 -14.66
C ARG A 18 1.48 -1.51 -13.48
N TYR A 19 0.78 -0.81 -12.59
CA TYR A 19 0.09 -1.45 -11.47
C TYR A 19 -1.10 -2.31 -11.91
N ALA A 20 -1.82 -1.92 -12.97
CA ALA A 20 -2.87 -2.73 -13.57
C ALA A 20 -2.31 -4.02 -14.18
N GLU A 21 -1.19 -3.95 -14.92
CA GLU A 21 -0.52 -5.14 -15.46
C GLU A 21 0.01 -6.04 -14.34
N LEU A 22 0.64 -5.45 -13.31
CA LEU A 22 1.08 -6.21 -12.14
C LEU A 22 -0.09 -6.93 -11.49
N ALA A 23 -1.24 -6.29 -11.31
CA ALA A 23 -2.43 -6.92 -10.72
C ALA A 23 -2.93 -8.13 -11.54
N LYS A 24 -2.86 -8.08 -12.87
CA LYS A 24 -3.30 -9.19 -13.76
C LYS A 24 -2.38 -10.41 -13.66
N VAL A 25 -1.08 -10.22 -13.55
CA VAL A 25 -0.08 -11.30 -13.49
C VAL A 25 0.23 -11.75 -12.06
N THR A 26 -0.51 -11.24 -11.09
CA THR A 26 -0.30 -11.53 -9.67
C THR A 26 -1.01 -12.82 -9.27
N PRO A 27 -0.32 -13.75 -8.57
CA PRO A 27 -0.94 -14.99 -8.12
C PRO A 27 -2.00 -14.75 -7.03
N LEU A 28 -1.88 -13.70 -6.22
CA LEU A 28 -2.86 -13.40 -5.16
C LEU A 28 -2.99 -11.89 -4.87
N LEU A 29 -4.22 -11.36 -4.92
CA LEU A 29 -4.58 -10.03 -4.44
C LEU A 29 -5.30 -10.13 -3.09
N GLY A 30 -4.91 -9.28 -2.14
CA GLY A 30 -5.51 -9.17 -0.83
C GLY A 30 -6.05 -7.77 -0.58
N LEU A 31 -7.29 -7.67 -0.10
CA LEU A 31 -7.92 -6.40 0.24
C LEU A 31 -8.35 -6.41 1.71
N LEU A 32 -7.69 -5.56 2.51
CA LEU A 32 -8.08 -5.32 3.89
C LEU A 32 -9.17 -4.27 3.95
N ARG A 33 -10.21 -4.60 4.72
CA ARG A 33 -11.41 -3.79 4.86
C ARG A 33 -11.77 -3.66 6.33
N THR A 34 -12.46 -2.58 6.64
CA THR A 34 -12.99 -2.28 7.96
C THR A 34 -14.45 -1.93 7.86
N GLU A 35 -15.14 -1.83 9.01
CA GLU A 35 -16.54 -1.42 9.05
C GLU A 35 -16.71 0.06 8.71
N ASP A 36 -15.70 0.88 9.03
CA ASP A 36 -15.74 2.33 8.80
C ASP A 36 -14.34 2.89 8.45
N ASP A 37 -14.27 4.19 8.15
CA ASP A 37 -13.07 4.96 7.80
C ASP A 37 -12.60 5.93 8.91
N GLU A 38 -12.81 5.57 10.17
CA GLU A 38 -12.34 6.36 11.31
C GLU A 38 -10.95 5.91 11.82
N PRO A 39 -10.19 6.76 12.55
CA PRO A 39 -8.84 6.45 13.01
C PRO A 39 -8.68 5.12 13.76
N ARG A 40 -9.69 4.70 14.55
CA ARG A 40 -9.66 3.41 15.26
C ARG A 40 -9.63 2.22 14.28
N PHE A 41 -10.37 2.32 13.17
CA PHE A 41 -10.43 1.28 12.16
C PHE A 41 -9.16 1.25 11.33
N TRP A 42 -8.53 2.40 11.06
CA TRP A 42 -7.21 2.44 10.42
C TRP A 42 -6.15 1.71 11.25
N LEU A 43 -6.20 1.83 12.58
CA LEU A 43 -5.32 1.09 13.47
C LEU A 43 -5.57 -0.41 13.39
N HIS A 44 -6.83 -0.85 13.43
CA HIS A 44 -7.18 -2.26 13.26
C HIS A 44 -6.71 -2.82 11.91
N ALA A 45 -6.92 -2.09 10.82
CA ALA A 45 -6.45 -2.47 9.49
C ALA A 45 -4.91 -2.58 9.45
N SER A 46 -4.21 -1.65 10.09
CA SER A 46 -2.74 -1.65 10.18
C SER A 46 -2.20 -2.83 10.97
N GLN A 47 -2.86 -3.20 12.07
CA GLN A 47 -2.49 -4.39 12.85
C GLN A 47 -2.80 -5.69 12.08
N ALA A 48 -3.91 -5.74 11.35
CA ALA A 48 -4.23 -6.87 10.47
C ALA A 48 -3.19 -7.02 9.34
N LEU A 49 -2.81 -5.90 8.72
CA LEU A 49 -1.74 -5.86 7.72
C LEU A 49 -0.42 -6.37 8.29
N GLN A 50 -0.02 -5.90 9.47
CA GLN A 50 1.23 -6.34 10.10
C GLN A 50 1.25 -7.85 10.32
N ARG A 51 0.14 -8.45 10.77
CA ARG A 51 0.02 -9.90 10.90
C ARG A 51 0.10 -10.60 9.54
N LEU A 52 -0.62 -10.11 8.53
CA LEU A 52 -0.58 -10.65 7.16
C LEU A 52 0.85 -10.67 6.61
N LEU A 53 1.60 -9.56 6.79
CA LEU A 53 2.98 -9.45 6.30
C LEU A 53 3.94 -10.40 7.03
N LEU A 54 3.82 -10.53 8.36
CA LEU A 54 4.67 -11.45 9.12
C LEU A 54 4.37 -12.91 8.80
N VAL A 55 3.09 -13.28 8.67
CA VAL A 55 2.69 -14.63 8.27
C VAL A 55 3.18 -14.93 6.85
N GLY A 56 2.98 -14.02 5.90
CA GLY A 56 3.50 -14.18 4.54
C GLY A 56 5.02 -14.37 4.52
N CYS A 57 5.75 -13.56 5.29
CA CYS A 57 7.21 -13.68 5.40
C CYS A 57 7.65 -15.05 5.93
N LYS A 58 6.94 -15.62 6.91
CA LYS A 58 7.21 -16.97 7.43
C LYS A 58 7.06 -18.04 6.34
N GLU A 59 6.10 -17.84 5.42
CA GLU A 59 5.81 -18.73 4.31
C GLU A 59 6.62 -18.42 3.04
N GLY A 60 7.64 -17.55 3.11
CA GLY A 60 8.47 -17.18 1.95
C GLY A 60 7.78 -16.25 0.95
N LEU A 61 6.70 -15.59 1.36
CA LEU A 61 5.94 -14.64 0.57
C LEU A 61 6.27 -13.19 0.97
N ALA A 62 6.15 -12.30 0.00
CA ALA A 62 6.20 -10.86 0.20
C ALA A 62 4.94 -10.20 -0.35
N ALA A 63 4.70 -8.96 0.07
CA ALA A 63 3.58 -8.17 -0.42
C ALA A 63 4.01 -6.79 -0.93
N ASP A 64 3.39 -6.38 -2.04
CA ASP A 64 3.52 -5.05 -2.62
C ASP A 64 2.20 -4.29 -2.45
N TYR A 65 2.29 -3.01 -2.09
CA TYR A 65 1.12 -2.16 -1.93
C TYR A 65 0.62 -1.67 -3.30
N LEU A 66 -0.67 -1.83 -3.53
CA LEU A 66 -1.40 -1.35 -4.70
C LEU A 66 -2.47 -0.35 -4.28
N ASN A 67 -2.13 0.58 -3.37
CA ASN A 67 -3.12 1.45 -2.70
C ASN A 67 -3.61 2.64 -3.55
N GLN A 68 -3.13 2.84 -4.79
CA GLN A 68 -3.60 3.94 -5.64
C GLN A 68 -5.13 3.98 -5.81
N PRO A 69 -5.85 2.85 -5.99
CA PRO A 69 -7.30 2.84 -6.08
C PRO A 69 -8.02 3.29 -4.80
N ILE A 70 -7.33 3.26 -3.66
CA ILE A 70 -7.88 3.67 -2.36
C ILE A 70 -7.53 5.14 -2.06
N GLN A 71 -6.39 5.62 -2.53
CA GLN A 71 -5.88 6.97 -2.23
C GLN A 71 -6.56 8.09 -3.01
N VAL A 72 -7.20 7.78 -4.16
CA VAL A 72 -7.86 8.77 -5.01
C VAL A 72 -9.37 8.66 -4.82
N ALA A 73 -10.01 9.70 -4.27
CA ALA A 73 -11.44 9.68 -3.92
C ALA A 73 -12.34 9.12 -5.04
N GLY A 74 -12.27 9.68 -6.25
CA GLY A 74 -13.11 9.23 -7.37
C GLY A 74 -12.80 7.81 -7.89
N VAL A 75 -11.64 7.23 -7.55
CA VAL A 75 -11.33 5.82 -7.84
C VAL A 75 -11.79 4.93 -6.70
N ARG A 76 -11.70 5.42 -5.46
CA ARG A 76 -12.18 4.73 -4.26
C ARG A 76 -13.68 4.51 -4.31
N ASP A 77 -14.45 5.50 -4.77
CA ASP A 77 -15.90 5.38 -4.94
C ASP A 77 -16.26 4.25 -5.92
N LYS A 78 -15.52 4.14 -7.03
CA LYS A 78 -15.70 3.04 -7.99
C LYS A 78 -15.34 1.69 -7.37
N LEU A 79 -14.27 1.62 -6.59
CA LEU A 79 -13.87 0.40 -5.89
C LEU A 79 -14.91 -0.01 -4.84
N GLN A 80 -15.47 0.95 -4.11
CA GLN A 80 -16.56 0.74 -3.16
C GLN A 80 -17.80 0.18 -3.85
N GLN A 81 -18.19 0.71 -5.01
CA GLN A 81 -19.31 0.19 -5.78
C GLN A 81 -19.09 -1.25 -6.26
N LEU A 82 -17.85 -1.61 -6.61
CA LEU A 82 -17.52 -2.96 -7.09
C LEU A 82 -17.52 -4.01 -5.97
N ILE A 83 -17.04 -3.67 -4.78
CA ILE A 83 -16.85 -4.63 -3.68
C ILE A 83 -17.98 -4.55 -2.64
N ASN A 84 -18.72 -3.44 -2.63
CA ASN A 84 -19.96 -3.13 -1.87
C ASN A 84 -20.06 -3.75 -0.47
N GLN A 85 -18.94 -3.75 0.26
CA GLN A 85 -18.81 -4.38 1.56
C GLN A 85 -17.66 -3.75 2.32
N GLY A 86 -18.00 -3.04 3.41
CA GLY A 86 -17.04 -2.34 4.27
C GLY A 86 -16.22 -1.28 3.55
N THR A 87 -15.39 -0.59 4.31
CA THR A 87 -14.46 0.42 3.84
C THR A 87 -13.14 -0.21 3.45
N GLN A 88 -12.72 -0.01 2.20
CA GLN A 88 -11.42 -0.47 1.70
C GLN A 88 -10.30 0.38 2.30
N GLN A 89 -9.35 -0.30 2.95
CA GLN A 89 -8.23 0.33 3.66
C GLN A 89 -6.91 0.11 2.91
N ILE A 90 -6.60 -1.15 2.56
CA ILE A 90 -5.31 -1.49 1.95
C ILE A 90 -5.49 -2.60 0.92
N LEU A 91 -4.97 -2.38 -0.29
CA LEU A 91 -4.86 -3.37 -1.36
C LEU A 91 -3.40 -3.79 -1.49
N VAL A 92 -3.16 -5.10 -1.41
CA VAL A 92 -1.84 -5.70 -1.59
C VAL A 92 -1.87 -6.76 -2.67
N ARG A 93 -0.75 -6.87 -3.37
CA ARG A 93 -0.37 -8.07 -4.11
C ARG A 93 0.50 -8.93 -3.22
N ILE A 94 0.31 -10.25 -3.25
CA ILE A 94 1.12 -11.22 -2.51
C ILE A 94 1.75 -12.18 -3.51
N GLY A 95 3.03 -12.51 -3.32
CA GLY A 95 3.76 -13.45 -4.18
C GLY A 95 5.10 -13.87 -3.59
N ALA A 96 5.80 -14.74 -4.31
CA ALA A 96 7.12 -15.21 -3.91
C ALA A 96 8.12 -14.05 -3.84
N VAL A 97 8.99 -14.08 -2.83
CA VAL A 97 10.02 -13.06 -2.66
C VAL A 97 11.21 -13.31 -3.60
N ASN A 98 11.84 -12.24 -4.10
CA ASN A 98 13.16 -12.34 -4.71
C ASN A 98 14.21 -12.33 -3.58
N PRO A 99 14.96 -13.42 -3.35
CA PRO A 99 15.89 -13.53 -2.22
C PRO A 99 17.06 -12.54 -2.30
N ASN A 100 17.33 -11.97 -3.47
CA ASN A 100 18.44 -11.04 -3.70
C ASN A 100 18.07 -9.56 -3.48
N MET A 101 16.83 -9.26 -3.07
CA MET A 101 16.46 -7.87 -2.81
C MET A 101 17.07 -7.37 -1.50
N PRO A 102 17.80 -6.24 -1.51
CA PRO A 102 18.32 -5.66 -0.28
C PRO A 102 17.19 -5.12 0.59
N ALA A 103 17.38 -5.17 1.91
CA ALA A 103 16.47 -4.55 2.85
C ALA A 103 16.39 -3.03 2.59
N THR A 104 15.18 -2.49 2.54
CA THR A 104 14.99 -1.04 2.40
C THR A 104 15.54 -0.33 3.63
N PRO A 105 16.27 0.80 3.48
CA PRO A 105 16.86 1.50 4.61
C PRO A 105 15.80 2.00 5.59
N ARG A 106 16.14 2.08 6.88
CA ARG A 106 15.29 2.62 7.94
C ARG A 106 15.99 3.77 8.64
N ARG A 107 15.21 4.75 9.12
CA ARG A 107 15.75 5.83 9.97
C ARG A 107 16.26 5.21 11.27
N GLY A 108 17.44 5.64 11.73
CA GLY A 108 18.01 5.19 13.00
C GLY A 108 17.12 5.52 14.20
N LEU A 109 17.05 4.61 15.17
CA LEU A 109 16.11 4.67 16.29
C LEU A 109 16.19 5.97 17.10
N LYS A 110 17.42 6.46 17.34
CA LYS A 110 17.69 7.70 18.09
C LYS A 110 17.06 8.95 17.45
N ARG A 111 16.68 8.89 16.18
CA ARG A 111 16.00 9.99 15.46
C ARG A 111 14.49 9.99 15.67
N LEU A 112 13.90 8.90 16.18
CA LEU A 112 12.45 8.70 16.24
C LEU A 112 11.90 8.61 17.66
N ILE A 113 12.72 8.22 18.64
CA ILE A 113 12.29 8.09 20.04
C ILE A 113 12.87 9.23 20.87
N HIS A 114 11.98 9.98 21.51
CA HIS A 114 12.33 10.96 22.53
C HIS A 114 12.02 10.35 23.91
N TRP A 115 13.05 10.23 24.75
CA TRP A 115 12.87 9.81 26.13
C TRP A 115 12.42 11.01 26.95
N LEU A 116 11.30 10.87 27.64
CA LEU A 116 10.87 11.80 28.68
C LEU A 116 11.53 11.31 29.97
N THR A 117 12.68 11.89 30.31
CA THR A 117 13.26 11.82 31.65
C THR A 117 12.67 12.91 32.52
#